data_AF-B8G289-F1
#
_entry.id   AF-B8G289-F1
#
_cell.length_a   1.000
_cell.length_b   1.000
_cell.length_c   1.000
_cell.angle_alpha   90.00
_cell.angle_beta   90.00
_cell.angle_gamma   90.00
#
_symmetry.space_group_name_H-M   'P 1'
#
loop_
_entity.id
_entity.type
_entity.pdbx_description
1 polymer ?
#
loop_
_entity_poly.entity_id
_entity_poly.type
_entity_poly.pdbx_seq_one_letter_code
_entity_poly.pdbx_strand_id
1 'polypeptide(L)'
;MRIAIVGGQNHNQETYGKLLGKTGRVEIHFYDGIPKKHNKRNLEKLIKDVDLVIVILGACSHASMWDTKKAAKKCHKEVLFSRGIGISSIVKQIAGKPAYTA
;
A
#
# COMPACT_ATOMS: atom_id res chain seq x y z
N MET A 1 10.59 4.94 -5.61
CA MET A 1 9.15 4.90 -5.28
C MET A 1 8.94 3.95 -4.10
N ARG A 2 8.41 4.46 -3.01
CA ARG A 2 8.04 3.67 -1.83
C ARG A 2 6.51 3.54 -1.79
N ILE A 3 6.02 2.34 -1.55
CA ILE A 3 4.59 2.04 -1.60
C ILE A 3 4.19 1.34 -0.31
N ALA A 4 3.18 1.89 0.38
CA ALA A 4 2.54 1.17 1.47
C ALA A 4 1.37 0.35 0.91
N ILE A 5 1.37 -0.96 1.14
CA ILE A 5 0.21 -1.83 0.90
C ILE A 5 -0.45 -2.15 2.23
N VAL A 6 -1.71 -1.76 2.38
CA VAL A 6 -2.52 -1.99 3.58
C VAL A 6 -3.58 -3.05 3.26
N GLY A 7 -3.52 -4.16 3.99
CA GLY A 7 -4.28 -5.36 3.77
C GLY A 7 -3.54 -6.39 2.92
N GLY A 8 -4.31 -7.35 2.41
CA GLY A 8 -3.80 -8.41 1.53
C GLY A 8 -3.19 -9.58 2.28
N GLN A 9 -3.15 -10.73 1.62
CA GLN A 9 -2.59 -11.98 2.16
C GLN A 9 -1.12 -12.18 1.80
N ASN A 10 -0.63 -11.51 0.76
CA ASN A 10 0.73 -11.69 0.23
C ASN A 10 1.61 -10.47 0.56
N HIS A 11 2.49 -10.63 1.55
CA HIS A 11 3.47 -9.61 1.97
C HIS A 11 4.88 -9.95 1.47
N ASN A 12 4.99 -10.35 0.20
CA ASN A 12 6.26 -10.79 -0.39
C ASN A 12 6.83 -9.74 -1.38
N GLN A 13 7.82 -8.97 -0.91
CA GLN A 13 8.52 -7.96 -1.71
C GLN A 13 9.11 -8.51 -3.03
N GLU A 14 9.65 -9.73 -3.02
CA GLU A 14 10.26 -10.36 -4.20
C GLU A 14 9.21 -10.65 -5.29
N THR A 15 8.02 -11.11 -4.91
CA THR A 15 6.93 -11.38 -5.87
C THR A 15 6.48 -10.11 -6.58
N TYR A 16 6.31 -9.00 -5.84
CA TYR A 16 5.98 -7.72 -6.45
C TYR A 16 7.10 -7.21 -7.34
N GLY A 17 8.37 -7.29 -6.88
CA GLY A 17 9.53 -6.88 -7.67
C GLY A 17 9.66 -7.65 -8.98
N LYS A 18 9.37 -8.96 -8.97
CA LYS A 18 9.33 -9.79 -10.18
C LYS A 18 8.21 -9.36 -11.13
N LEU A 19 7.00 -9.17 -10.63
CA LEU A 19 5.83 -8.81 -11.44
C LEU A 19 5.88 -7.37 -11.99
N LEU A 20 6.55 -6.46 -11.28
CA LEU A 20 6.85 -5.11 -11.78
C LEU A 20 7.98 -5.13 -12.82
N GLY A 21 8.69 -6.24 -13.01
CA GLY A 21 9.64 -6.41 -14.12
C GLY A 21 11.04 -5.87 -13.86
N LYS A 22 11.56 -5.99 -12.62
CA LYS A 22 12.93 -5.58 -12.23
C LYS A 22 13.28 -4.11 -12.52
N THR A 23 13.08 -3.25 -11.53
CA THR A 23 14.19 -2.41 -11.04
C THR A 23 13.97 -2.23 -9.54
N GLY A 24 15.02 -2.23 -8.74
CA GLY A 24 14.96 -1.92 -7.30
C GLY A 24 14.46 -0.50 -6.97
N ARG A 25 13.71 0.14 -7.88
CA ARG A 25 13.08 1.44 -7.71
C ARG A 25 11.82 1.38 -6.85
N VAL A 26 11.21 0.21 -6.68
CA VAL A 26 9.98 0.06 -5.89
C VAL A 26 10.23 -0.69 -4.58
N GLU A 27 10.14 0.03 -3.48
CA GLU A 27 10.17 -0.51 -2.13
C GLU A 27 8.73 -0.64 -1.63
N ILE A 28 8.32 -1.84 -1.19
CA ILE A 28 6.96 -2.06 -0.68
C ILE A 28 7.02 -2.34 0.80
N HIS A 29 6.24 -1.58 1.54
CA HIS A 29 6.02 -1.77 2.97
C HIS A 29 4.61 -2.29 3.19
N PHE A 30 4.51 -3.37 3.96
CA PHE A 30 3.25 -4.06 4.18
C PHE A 30 2.65 -3.72 5.54
N TYR A 31 1.34 -3.61 5.57
CA TYR A 31 0.51 -3.61 6.77
C TYR A 31 -0.61 -4.60 6.56
N ASP A 32 -0.81 -5.56 7.46
CA ASP A 32 -1.76 -6.67 7.28
C ASP A 32 -3.26 -6.26 7.24
N GLY A 33 -3.57 -5.00 7.57
CA GLY A 33 -4.93 -4.47 7.56
C GLY A 33 -5.73 -4.84 8.81
N ILE A 34 -5.12 -5.52 9.79
CA ILE A 34 -5.73 -5.88 11.07
C ILE A 34 -5.46 -4.75 12.07
N PRO A 35 -6.46 -4.21 12.78
CA PRO A 35 -6.24 -3.14 13.74
C PRO A 35 -5.37 -3.65 14.90
N LYS A 36 -4.22 -3.01 15.11
CA LYS A 36 -3.31 -3.32 16.23
C LYS A 36 -3.37 -2.24 17.30
N LYS A 37 -2.77 -2.50 18.47
CA LYS A 37 -2.56 -1.45 19.48
C LYS A 37 -1.84 -0.26 18.83
N HIS A 38 -2.37 0.95 19.04
CA HIS A 38 -1.92 2.18 18.40
C HIS A 38 -2.00 2.17 16.86
N ASN A 39 -3.01 1.49 16.29
CA ASN A 39 -3.23 1.32 14.84
C ASN A 39 -2.95 2.59 14.03
N LYS A 40 -3.68 3.67 14.33
CA LYS A 40 -3.52 4.98 13.69
C LYS A 40 -2.07 5.48 13.70
N ARG A 41 -1.37 5.38 14.84
CA ARG A 41 0.04 5.83 14.95
C ARG A 41 0.98 4.97 14.10
N ASN A 42 0.75 3.66 14.05
CA ASN A 42 1.55 2.74 13.25
C ASN A 42 1.36 3.01 11.75
N LEU A 43 0.11 3.22 11.32
CA LEU A 43 -0.23 3.60 9.95
C LEU A 43 0.33 4.98 9.59
N GLU A 44 0.25 5.97 10.48
CA GLU A 44 0.86 7.29 10.25
C GLU A 44 2.38 7.20 10.07
N LYS A 45 3.07 6.40 10.89
CA LYS A 45 4.52 6.17 10.73
C LYS A 45 4.85 5.51 9.40
N LEU A 46 4.10 4.46 9.04
CA LEU A 46 4.28 3.75 7.78
C LEU A 46 4.06 4.68 6.57
N ILE A 47 2.97 5.46 6.59
CA ILE A 47 2.52 6.27 5.45
C ILE A 47 3.36 7.53 5.27
N LYS A 48 3.98 8.05 6.33
CA LYS A 48 4.79 9.28 6.24
C LYS A 48 5.94 9.14 5.23
N ASP A 49 6.57 7.98 5.17
CA ASP A 49 7.80 7.73 4.41
C ASP A 49 7.57 7.09 3.03
N VAL A 50 6.32 6.91 2.60
CA VAL A 50 5.97 6.34 1.28
C VAL A 50 5.45 7.40 0.30
N ASP A 51 5.53 7.12 -0.99
CA ASP A 51 5.01 7.99 -2.06
C ASP A 51 3.54 7.69 -2.37
N LEU A 52 3.14 6.41 -2.26
CA LEU A 52 1.81 5.92 -2.60
C LEU A 52 1.29 4.95 -1.54
N VAL A 53 0.00 5.05 -1.22
CA VAL A 53 -0.69 4.08 -0.37
C VAL A 53 -1.73 3.31 -1.19
N ILE A 54 -1.74 1.99 -1.06
CA ILE A 54 -2.74 1.12 -1.68
C ILE A 54 -3.45 0.32 -0.58
N VAL A 55 -4.77 0.44 -0.51
CA VAL A 55 -5.62 -0.34 0.41
C VAL A 55 -6.32 -1.44 -0.37
N ILE A 56 -6.15 -2.69 0.05
CA ILE A 56 -6.85 -3.84 -0.53
C ILE A 56 -8.17 -4.03 0.21
N LEU A 57 -9.29 -3.60 -0.39
CA LEU A 57 -10.59 -3.55 0.28
C LEU A 57 -11.07 -4.93 0.76
N GLY A 58 -10.87 -5.98 -0.05
CA GLY A 58 -11.29 -7.33 0.31
C GLY A 58 -10.42 -8.03 1.36
N ALA A 59 -9.34 -7.40 1.79
CA ALA A 59 -8.39 -7.96 2.75
C ALA A 59 -7.87 -6.90 3.73
N CYS A 60 -8.72 -5.93 4.09
CA CYS A 60 -8.42 -4.89 5.06
C CYS A 60 -9.66 -4.66 5.95
N SER A 61 -9.47 -4.57 7.27
CA SER A 61 -10.59 -4.25 8.16
C SER A 61 -11.10 -2.83 7.91
N HIS A 62 -12.39 -2.60 8.17
CA HIS A 62 -12.98 -1.26 8.08
C HIS A 62 -12.24 -0.24 8.96
N ALA A 63 -11.86 -0.63 10.18
CA ALA A 63 -11.13 0.25 11.09
C ALA A 63 -9.76 0.66 10.51
N SER A 64 -8.97 -0.29 10.00
CA SER A 64 -7.69 0.02 9.36
C SER A 64 -7.85 0.82 8.08
N MET A 65 -8.86 0.54 7.25
CA MET A 65 -9.17 1.35 6.07
C MET A 65 -9.40 2.83 6.42
N TRP A 66 -10.23 3.09 7.45
CA TRP A 66 -10.52 4.46 7.89
C TRP A 66 -9.30 5.15 8.50
N ASP A 67 -8.53 4.43 9.32
CA ASP A 67 -7.30 4.96 9.90
C ASP A 67 -6.25 5.25 8.83
N THR A 68 -6.09 4.39 7.83
CA THR A 68 -5.23 4.64 6.67
C THR A 68 -5.66 5.87 5.90
N LYS A 69 -6.97 6.04 5.62
CA LYS A 69 -7.48 7.24 4.93
C LYS A 69 -7.17 8.52 5.71
N LYS A 70 -7.36 8.50 7.04
CA LYS A 70 -7.04 9.64 7.91
C LYS A 70 -5.55 9.93 7.95
N ALA A 71 -4.72 8.90 8.09
CA ALA A 71 -3.27 9.01 8.12
C ALA A 71 -2.71 9.55 6.79
N ALA A 72 -3.17 9.02 5.66
CA ALA A 72 -2.75 9.50 4.34
C ALA A 72 -3.18 10.94 4.08
N LYS A 73 -4.40 11.34 4.47
CA LYS A 73 -4.84 12.74 4.40
C LYS A 73 -3.90 13.65 5.22
N LYS A 74 -3.54 13.25 6.43
CA LYS A 74 -2.62 13.99 7.32
C LYS A 74 -1.21 14.09 6.74
N CYS A 75 -0.73 13.04 6.08
CA CYS A 75 0.60 12.99 5.46
C CYS A 75 0.63 13.50 4.01
N HIS A 76 -0.48 14.02 3.50
CA HIS A 76 -0.65 14.47 2.11
C HIS A 76 -0.26 13.39 1.08
N LYS A 77 -0.64 12.13 1.34
CA LYS A 77 -0.36 10.98 0.48
C LYS A 77 -1.59 10.55 -0.29
N GLU A 78 -1.39 10.13 -1.53
CA GLU A 78 -2.45 9.53 -2.34
C GLU A 78 -2.81 8.13 -1.80
N VAL A 79 -4.11 7.81 -1.79
CA VAL A 79 -4.62 6.48 -1.44
C VAL A 79 -5.41 5.91 -2.61
N LEU A 80 -5.01 4.73 -3.08
CA LEU A 80 -5.80 3.93 -4.00
C LEU A 80 -6.50 2.80 -3.26
N PHE A 81 -7.73 2.53 -3.67
CA PHE A 81 -8.52 1.42 -3.14
C PHE A 81 -8.62 0.32 -4.19
N SER A 82 -7.93 -0.79 -3.96
CA SER A 82 -7.99 -1.97 -4.83
C SER A 82 -9.19 -2.82 -4.44
N ARG A 83 -10.12 -3.02 -5.38
CA ARG A 83 -11.19 -4.03 -5.26
C ARG A 83 -10.66 -5.45 -5.48
N GLY A 84 -9.62 -5.59 -6.31
CA GLY A 84 -8.95 -6.86 -6.52
C GLY A 84 -8.04 -7.21 -5.35
N ILE A 85 -8.11 -8.46 -4.89
CA ILE A 85 -7.28 -9.01 -3.80
C ILE A 85 -5.92 -9.50 -4.34
N GLY A 86 -5.83 -9.79 -5.64
CA GLY A 86 -4.64 -10.33 -6.27
C GLY A 86 -3.52 -9.31 -6.53
N ILE A 87 -2.27 -9.78 -6.43
CA ILE A 87 -1.05 -8.98 -6.67
C ILE A 87 -1.09 -8.32 -8.06
N SER A 88 -1.58 -9.02 -9.09
CA SER A 88 -1.67 -8.49 -10.45
C SER A 88 -2.51 -7.22 -10.56
N SER A 89 -3.61 -7.12 -9.80
CA SER A 89 -4.44 -5.90 -9.74
C SER A 89 -3.67 -4.72 -9.13
N ILE A 90 -2.83 -4.99 -8.13
CA ILE A 90 -2.01 -3.98 -7.47
C ILE A 90 -0.89 -3.54 -8.39
N VAL A 91 -0.20 -4.49 -9.03
CA VAL A 91 0.87 -4.23 -10.00
C VAL A 91 0.38 -3.35 -11.15
N LYS A 92 -0.82 -3.61 -11.70
CA LYS A 92 -1.43 -2.75 -12.74
C LYS A 92 -1.66 -1.31 -12.26
N GLN A 93 -2.11 -1.14 -11.02
CA GLN A 93 -2.31 0.20 -10.44
C GLN A 93 -0.98 0.94 -10.24
N ILE A 94 0.07 0.23 -9.80
CA ILE A 94 1.41 0.80 -9.64
C ILE A 94 2.00 1.18 -11.00
N ALA A 95 1.93 0.28 -11.99
CA ALA A 95 2.48 0.50 -13.32
C ALA A 95 1.82 1.67 -14.06
N GLY A 96 0.56 1.97 -13.76
CA GLY A 96 -0.16 3.12 -14.31
C GLY A 96 0.20 4.46 -13.66
N LYS A 97 1.10 4.51 -12.66
CA LYS A 97 1.47 5.77 -12.00
C LYS A 97 2.61 6.48 -12.73
N PRO A 98 2.49 7.80 -12.98
CA PRO A 98 3.57 8.56 -13.61
C PRO A 98 4.91 8.46 -12.87
N ALA A 99 4.88 8.42 -11.53
CA ALA A 99 6.06 8.27 -10.69
C ALA A 99 6.77 6.91 -10.85
N TYR A 100 6.09 5.91 -11.39
CA TYR A 100 6.67 4.60 -11.70
C TYR A 100 7.36 4.59 -13.07
N THR A 101 6.80 5.31 -14.04
CA THR A 101 7.32 5.37 -15.42
C THR A 101 8.46 6.37 -15.62
N ALA A 102 8.67 7.28 -14.66
CA ALA A 102 9.79 8.24 -14.66
C ALA A 102 11.13 7.55 -14.29
#